data_AF-A0A3D3BD43-F1
#
_entry.id   AF-A0A3D3BD43-F1
#
_cell.length_a   1.000
_cell.length_b   1.000
_cell.length_c   1.000
_cell.angle_alpha   90.00
_cell.angle_beta   90.00
_cell.angle_gamma   90.00
#
_symmetry.space_group_name_H-M   'P 1'
#
loop_
_entity.id
_entity.type
_entity.pdbx_description
1 polymer ?
#
loop_
_entity_poly.entity_id
_entity_poly.type
_entity_poly.pdbx_seq_one_letter_code
_entity_poly.pdbx_strand_id
1 'polypeptide(L)' 'MEQIRQLFTVVGALTLLVGIAWVAHGTGMFRLPGTDFMPNESVWTINGALVAVFGLIVFIGARWFLRREHNRTI' A
#
# COMPACT_ATOMS: atom_id res chain seq x y z
N MET A 1 0.74 0.57 -23.11
CA MET A 1 -0.05 -0.18 -22.10
C MET A 1 0.83 -0.90 -21.08
N GLU A 2 1.97 -1.48 -21.48
CA GLU A 2 2.85 -2.21 -20.57
C GLU A 2 3.54 -1.34 -19.50
N GLN A 3 4.01 -0.14 -19.85
CA GLN A 3 4.63 0.79 -18.88
C GLN A 3 3.62 1.24 -17.81
N ILE A 4 2.37 1.49 -18.21
CA ILE A 4 1.29 1.87 -17.29
C ILE A 4 1.04 0.72 -16.30
N ARG A 5 0.98 -0.53 -16.78
CA ARG A 5 0.85 -1.72 -15.93
C ARG A 5 1.95 -1.80 -14.88
N GLN A 6 3.20 -1.66 -15.32
CA GLN A 6 4.36 -1.71 -14.42
C GLN A 6 4.30 -0.60 -13.39
N LEU A 7 3.97 0.63 -13.81
CA LEU A 7 3.87 1.77 -12.92
C LEU A 7 2.80 1.54 -11.83
N PHE A 8 1.59 1.15 -12.21
CA PHE A 8 0.52 0.88 -11.24
C PHE A 8 0.85 -0.29 -10.30
N THR A 9 1.55 -1.30 -10.81
CA THR A 9 2.00 -2.44 -9.98
C THR A 9 3.04 -1.99 -8.94
N VAL A 10 4.04 -1.21 -9.36
CA VAL A 10 5.09 -0.70 -8.48
C VAL A 10 4.53 0.28 -7.47
N VAL A 11 3.72 1.25 -7.91
CA VAL A 11 3.08 2.24 -7.04
C VAL A 11 2.18 1.55 -6.02
N GLY A 12 1.30 0.64 -6.44
CA GLY A 12 0.43 -0.11 -5.53
C GLY A 12 1.22 -0.91 -4.48
N ALA A 13 2.32 -1.55 -4.89
CA ALA A 13 3.20 -2.26 -3.97
C ALA A 13 3.89 -1.34 -2.96
N LEU A 14 4.43 -0.20 -3.42
CA LEU A 14 5.07 0.78 -2.53
C LEU A 14 4.07 1.37 -1.53
N THR A 15 2.87 1.75 -1.99
CA THR A 15 1.81 2.27 -1.13
C THR A 15 1.38 1.24 -0.08
N LEU A 16 1.27 -0.04 -0.47
CA LEU A 16 0.98 -1.13 0.45
C LEU A 16 2.05 -1.25 1.54
N LEU A 17 3.33 -1.24 1.15
CA LEU A 17 4.46 -1.33 2.08
C LEU A 17 4.51 -0.15 3.06
N VAL A 18 4.27 1.07 2.57
CA VAL A 18 4.21 2.27 3.41
C VAL A 18 3.06 2.20 4.41
N GLY A 19 1.87 1.76 3.98
CA GLY A 19 0.73 1.57 4.87
C GLY A 19 1.01 0.55 5.97
N ILE A 20 1.61 -0.59 5.63
CA ILE A 20 2.04 -1.61 6.61
C ILE A 20 3.08 -1.03 7.58
N ALA A 21 4.05 -0.26 7.09
CA ALA A 21 5.04 0.38 7.93
C ALA A 21 4.42 1.37 8.93
N TRP A 22 3.41 2.15 8.50
CA TRP A 22 2.66 3.04 9.40
C TRP A 22 1.82 2.29 10.43
N VAL A 23 1.21 1.16 10.05
CA VAL A 23 0.54 0.28 11.02
C VAL A 23 1.54 -0.30 12.02
N ALA A 24 2.69 -0.77 11.56
CA ALA A 24 3.73 -1.34 12.43
C ALA A 24 4.31 -0.31 13.40
N HIS A 25 4.45 0.95 12.96
CA HIS A 25 4.84 2.05 13.81
C HIS A 25 3.74 2.40 14.83
N GLY A 26 2.50 2.62 14.36
CA GLY A 26 1.37 2.99 15.21
C GLY A 26 0.94 1.91 16.22
N THR A 27 1.27 0.65 15.96
CA THR A 27 1.04 -0.46 16.92
C THR A 27 2.15 -0.55 17.99
N GLY A 28 3.19 0.28 17.88
CA GLY A 28 4.32 0.30 18.81
C GLY A 28 5.23 -0.92 18.68
N MET A 29 5.17 -1.67 17.58
CA MET A 29 6.12 -2.76 17.29
C MET A 29 7.54 -2.23 17.04
N PHE A 30 7.65 -1.04 16.44
CA PHE A 30 8.92 -0.31 16.28
C PHE A 30 8.92 0.95 17.17
N ARG A 31 9.29 0.79 18.44
CA ARG A 31 9.59 1.93 19.32
C ARG A 31 11.06 2.31 19.18
N LEU A 32 11.34 3.33 18.38
CA LEU A 32 12.65 3.99 18.38
C LEU A 32 12.78 4.82 19.68
N PRO A 33 13.76 4.55 20.55
CA PRO A 33 13.89 5.25 21.82
C PRO A 33 14.25 6.73 21.56
N GLY A 34 13.44 7.65 22.09
CA GLY A 34 13.73 9.08 22.12
C GLY A 34 12.97 9.96 21.11
N THR A 35 12.05 9.41 20.31
CA THR A 35 11.23 10.22 19.39
C THR A 35 9.79 10.40 19.91
N ASP A 36 9.52 11.52 20.58
CA ASP A 36 8.16 12.07 20.77
C ASP A 36 7.58 12.66 19.46
N PHE A 37 7.91 12.06 18.30
CA PHE A 37 7.57 12.64 17.00
C PHE A 37 6.11 12.36 16.58
N MET A 38 5.37 11.51 17.32
CA MET A 38 4.00 11.11 16.99
C MET A 38 3.17 10.84 18.26
N PRO A 39 2.47 11.84 18.80
CA PRO A 39 1.72 11.70 20.06
C PRO A 39 0.52 10.74 20.01
N ASN A 40 0.06 10.35 18.81
CA ASN A 40 -1.20 9.64 18.62
C ASN A 40 -1.04 8.40 17.74
N GLU A 41 -0.46 7.36 18.33
CA GLU A 41 -0.22 6.02 17.77
C GLU A 41 -1.46 5.40 17.09
N SER A 42 -2.65 5.70 17.61
CA SER A 42 -3.94 5.26 17.06
C SER A 42 -4.22 5.82 15.66
N VAL A 43 -3.93 7.11 15.42
CA VAL A 43 -4.18 7.77 14.13
C VAL A 43 -3.27 7.20 13.04
N TRP A 44 -2.01 6.90 13.36
CA TRP A 44 -1.07 6.29 12.43
C TRP A 44 -1.44 4.85 12.09
N THR A 45 -1.95 4.10 13.07
CA THR A 45 -2.47 2.75 12.84
C THR A 45 -3.65 2.77 11.86
N ILE A 46 -4.64 3.64 12.10
CA ILE A 46 -5.84 3.72 11.24
C ILE A 46 -5.49 4.23 9.85
N ASN A 47 -4.71 5.31 9.75
CA ASN A 47 -4.31 5.87 8.45
C ASN A 47 -3.41 4.91 7.68
N GLY A 48 -2.47 4.24 8.36
CA GLY A 48 -1.65 3.19 7.77
C GLY A 48 -2.47 2.04 7.22
N ALA A 49 -3.50 1.59 7.97
CA ALA A 49 -4.39 0.54 7.52
C ALA A 49 -5.19 0.96 6.27
N LEU A 50 -5.72 2.18 6.24
CA LEU A 50 -6.41 2.73 5.08
C LEU A 50 -5.50 2.79 3.85
N VAL A 51 -4.26 3.24 4.02
CA VAL A 51 -3.25 3.31 2.95
C VAL A 51 -2.85 1.92 2.46
N ALA A 52 -2.68 0.96 3.37
CA ALA A 52 -2.38 -0.42 3.01
C ALA A 52 -3.52 -1.03 2.19
N VAL A 53 -4.77 -0.86 2.62
CA VAL A 53 -5.96 -1.34 1.89
C VAL A 53 -6.05 -0.68 0.51
N PHE A 54 -5.84 0.63 0.41
CA PHE A 54 -5.85 1.34 -0.87
C PHE A 54 -4.76 0.83 -1.82
N GLY A 55 -3.52 0.69 -1.33
CA GLY A 55 -2.40 0.13 -2.11
C GLY A 55 -2.69 -1.29 -2.61
N LEU A 56 -3.31 -2.13 -1.76
CA LEU A 56 -3.74 -3.48 -2.13
C LEU A 56 -4.78 -3.48 -3.25
N ILE A 57 -5.80 -2.61 -3.17
CA ILE A 57 -6.84 -2.48 -4.20
C ILE A 57 -6.21 -2.07 -5.53
N VAL A 58 -5.32 -1.08 -5.52
CA VAL A 58 -4.62 -0.62 -6.74
C VAL A 58 -3.76 -1.75 -7.32
N PHE A 59 -3.04 -2.47 -6.49
CA PHE A 59 -2.19 -3.59 -6.91
C PHE A 59 -2.99 -4.74 -7.53
N ILE A 60 -4.07 -5.17 -6.87
CA ILE A 60 -4.94 -6.24 -7.37
C ILE A 60 -5.66 -5.77 -8.63
N GLY A 61 -6.18 -4.54 -8.65
CA GLY A 61 -6.85 -3.94 -9.80
C GLY A 61 -5.94 -3.90 -11.02
N ALA A 62 -4.69 -3.47 -10.86
CA ALA A 62 -3.69 -3.51 -11.92
C ALA A 62 -3.45 -4.94 -12.44
N ARG A 63 -3.42 -5.92 -11.55
CA ARG A 63 -3.26 -7.34 -11.93
C ARG A 63 -4.48 -7.94 -12.63
N TRP A 64 -5.68 -7.57 -12.21
CA TRP A 64 -6.94 -8.12 -12.72
C TRP A 64 -7.36 -7.47 -14.04
N PHE A 65 -7.30 -6.14 -14.11
CA PHE A 65 -7.82 -5.39 -15.25
C PHE A 65 -6.94 -5.60 -16.49
N LEU A 66 -5.61 -5.60 -16.32
CA LEU A 66 -4.66 -5.72 -17.43
C LEU A 66 -4.40 -7.18 -17.86
N ARG A 67 -4.85 -8.18 -17.07
CA ARG A 67 -4.91 -9.58 -17.54
C ARG A 67 -6.07 -9.82 -18.51
N ARG A 68 -7.17 -9.06 -18.41
CA ARG A 68 -8.34 -9.26 -19.26
C ARG A 68 -8.17 -8.77 -20.70
N GLU A 69 -7.24 -7.85 -20.97
CA GLU A 69 -7.02 -7.34 -22.33
C GLU A 69 -6.35 -8.37 -23.26
N HIS A 70 -5.65 -9.37 -22.73
CA HIS A 70 -5.00 -10.40 -23.56
C HIS A 70 -5.94 -11.55 -23.99
N ASN A 71 -7.10 -11.70 -23.35
CA ASN A 71 -8.00 -12.85 -23.59
C ASN A 71 -9.25 -12.51 -24.42
N ARG A 72 -9.20 -11.44 -25.24
CA ARG A 72 -10.32 -10.98 -26.07
C ARG A 72 -10.05 -11.01 -27.58
N THR A 73 -8.94 -11.60 -28.01
CA THR A 73 -8.57 -11.73 -29.43
C THR A 73 -8.32 -13.18 -29.82
N ILE A 74 -9.21 -14.09 -29.42
CA ILE A 74 -9.31 -15.45 -29.97
C ILE A 74 -10.74 -15.71 -30.39
#